data_AF-F2IFG6-F1
#
_entry.id   AF-F2IFG6-F1
#
_cell.length_a   1.000
_cell.length_b   1.000
_cell.length_c   1.000
_cell.angle_alpha   90.00
_cell.angle_beta   90.00
_cell.angle_gamma   90.00
#
_symmetry.space_group_name_H-M   'P 1'
#
loop_
_entity.id
_entity.type
_entity.pdbx_description
1 polymer ?
#
loop_
_entity_poly.entity_id
_entity_poly.type
_entity_poly.pdbx_seq_one_letter_code
_entity_poly.pdbx_strand_id
1 'polypeptide(L)'
;MLNYIRENIDYAQEQAKQKLSLILDNLGYKLVTDLHNKEGIETRIYQWINLQSKHCIQLIWDGKENWFDLGEFQCTGNLDYLNATEILLVPIRRGKLLNRKKYINRKVEMLIEALKKIL
;
A
#
# COMPACT_ATOMS: atom_id res chain seq x y z
N MET A 1 -24.42 -1.56 5.39
CA MET A 1 -23.20 -1.99 6.13
C MET A 1 -22.00 -2.21 5.20
N LEU A 2 -22.21 -2.79 4.00
CA LEU A 2 -21.17 -2.97 2.96
C LEU A 2 -20.57 -1.64 2.43
N ASN A 3 -21.39 -0.64 2.07
CA ASN A 3 -20.89 0.65 1.56
C ASN A 3 -19.94 1.35 2.54
N TYR A 4 -20.31 1.36 3.81
CA TYR A 4 -19.50 1.94 4.87
C TYR A 4 -18.16 1.21 5.06
N ILE A 5 -18.09 -0.11 4.86
CA ILE A 5 -16.82 -0.85 4.94
C ILE A 5 -15.93 -0.47 3.75
N ARG A 6 -16.51 -0.31 2.55
CA ARG A 6 -15.81 0.17 1.36
C ARG A 6 -15.26 1.58 1.53
N GLU A 7 -16.06 2.51 2.00
CA GLU A 7 -15.63 3.90 2.29
C GLU A 7 -14.43 3.94 3.26
N ASN A 8 -14.35 3.02 4.22
CA ASN A 8 -13.22 2.94 5.15
C ASN A 8 -11.94 2.43 4.47
N ILE A 9 -12.08 1.45 3.57
CA ILE A 9 -10.95 0.91 2.80
C ILE A 9 -10.46 1.99 1.85
N ASP A 10 -11.35 2.62 1.10
CA ASP A 10 -11.02 3.69 0.16
C ASP A 10 -10.27 4.83 0.85
N TYR A 11 -10.76 5.25 2.01
CA TYR A 11 -10.09 6.27 2.81
C TYR A 11 -8.72 5.82 3.30
N ALA A 12 -8.57 4.58 3.79
CA ALA A 12 -7.29 4.07 4.26
C ALA A 12 -6.26 3.96 3.13
N GLN A 13 -6.69 3.50 1.95
CA GLN A 13 -5.87 3.40 0.75
C GLN A 13 -5.39 4.78 0.28
N GLU A 14 -6.31 5.73 0.19
CA GLU A 14 -5.98 7.07 -0.27
C GLU A 14 -5.03 7.77 0.70
N GLN A 15 -5.24 7.61 2.01
CA GLN A 15 -4.32 8.11 3.03
C GLN A 15 -2.94 7.45 2.96
N ALA A 16 -2.87 6.13 2.73
CA ALA A 16 -1.61 5.43 2.57
C ALA A 16 -0.87 5.91 1.32
N LYS A 17 -1.53 5.93 0.16
CA LYS A 17 -1.00 6.43 -1.10
C LYS A 17 -0.44 7.84 -0.96
N GLN A 18 -1.22 8.78 -0.44
CA GLN A 18 -0.81 10.18 -0.30
C GLN A 18 0.44 10.34 0.57
N LYS A 19 0.48 9.68 1.73
CA LYS A 19 1.61 9.80 2.66
C LYS A 19 2.87 9.09 2.17
N LEU A 20 2.73 7.91 1.56
CA LEU A 20 3.86 7.19 0.99
C LEU A 20 4.42 7.93 -0.23
N SER A 21 3.56 8.43 -1.12
CA SER A 21 4.00 9.26 -2.25
C SER A 21 4.78 10.49 -1.78
N LEU A 22 4.32 11.21 -0.74
CA LEU A 22 5.06 12.37 -0.22
C LEU A 22 6.50 12.02 0.19
N ILE A 23 6.72 10.86 0.79
CA ILE A 23 8.05 10.40 1.21
C ILE A 23 8.86 9.96 -0.01
N LEU A 24 8.26 9.15 -0.88
CA LEU A 24 8.89 8.52 -2.03
C LEU A 24 9.25 9.53 -3.12
N ASP A 25 8.40 10.51 -3.38
CA ASP A 25 8.65 11.59 -4.34
C ASP A 25 9.86 12.43 -3.92
N ASN A 26 10.00 12.71 -2.62
CA ASN A 26 11.18 13.40 -2.06
C ASN A 26 12.48 12.59 -2.20
N LEU A 27 12.38 11.28 -2.38
CA LEU A 27 13.51 10.36 -2.55
C LEU A 27 13.72 9.96 -4.02
N GLY A 28 13.05 10.64 -4.96
CA GLY A 28 13.24 10.45 -6.40
C GLY A 28 12.48 9.27 -7.00
N TYR A 29 11.57 8.65 -6.25
CA TYR A 29 10.66 7.67 -6.81
C TYR A 29 9.52 8.36 -7.57
N LYS A 30 8.89 7.63 -8.48
CA LYS A 30 7.70 8.07 -9.23
C LYS A 30 6.64 6.98 -9.20
N LEU A 31 5.40 7.38 -8.92
CA LEU A 31 4.26 6.48 -9.05
C LEU A 31 4.05 6.13 -10.54
N VAL A 32 4.11 4.84 -10.87
CA VAL A 32 3.96 4.32 -12.24
C VAL A 32 2.78 3.38 -12.41
N THR A 33 2.24 2.86 -11.31
CA THR A 33 0.99 2.08 -11.34
C THR A 33 0.06 2.55 -10.23
N ASP A 34 -1.19 2.77 -10.62
CA ASP A 34 -2.34 3.05 -9.77
C ASP A 34 -3.50 2.24 -10.34
N LEU A 35 -3.61 1.00 -9.88
CA LEU A 35 -4.56 0.04 -10.41
C LEU A 35 -5.59 -0.31 -9.34
N HIS A 36 -6.88 -0.25 -9.72
CA HIS A 36 -8.00 -0.69 -8.90
C HIS A 36 -8.81 -1.73 -9.65
N ASN A 37 -8.62 -3.00 -9.31
CA ASN A 37 -9.45 -4.08 -9.83
C ASN A 37 -10.68 -4.25 -8.92
N LYS A 38 -11.87 -4.03 -9.50
CA LYS A 38 -13.16 -4.17 -8.80
C LYS A 38 -13.87 -5.48 -9.14
N GLU A 39 -13.39 -6.22 -10.13
CA GLU A 39 -13.99 -7.48 -10.56
C GLU A 39 -13.39 -8.64 -9.76
N GLY A 40 -14.24 -9.46 -9.14
CA GLY A 40 -13.81 -10.57 -8.29
C GLY A 40 -13.35 -10.11 -6.91
N ILE A 41 -12.14 -10.52 -6.51
CA ILE A 41 -11.50 -10.03 -5.27
C ILE A 41 -11.03 -8.60 -5.54
N GLU A 42 -11.62 -7.64 -4.82
CA GLU A 42 -11.24 -6.25 -4.99
C GLU A 42 -9.77 -6.05 -4.59
N THR A 43 -8.94 -5.58 -5.51
CA THR A 43 -7.50 -5.41 -5.29
C THR A 43 -7.09 -4.00 -5.69
N ARG A 44 -6.23 -3.37 -4.89
CA ARG A 44 -5.56 -2.12 -5.25
C ARG A 44 -4.07 -2.28 -5.27
N ILE A 45 -3.43 -1.67 -6.24
CA ILE A 45 -1.99 -1.75 -6.44
C ILE A 45 -1.46 -0.35 -6.72
N TYR A 46 -0.51 0.09 -5.91
CA TYR A 46 0.31 1.26 -6.13
C TYR A 46 1.76 0.83 -6.30
N GLN A 47 2.44 1.27 -7.35
CA GLN A 47 3.86 0.99 -7.56
C GLN A 47 4.62 2.27 -7.79
N TRP A 48 5.68 2.46 -7.01
CA TRP A 48 6.64 3.53 -7.15
C TRP A 48 7.97 2.96 -7.62
N ILE A 49 8.61 3.63 -8.56
CA ILE A 49 9.93 3.23 -9.06
C ILE A 49 10.93 4.38 -8.94
N ASN A 50 12.15 4.06 -8.57
CA ASN A 50 13.30 4.93 -8.71
C ASN A 50 14.22 4.34 -9.79
N LEU A 51 14.27 5.00 -10.94
CA LEU A 51 15.05 4.54 -12.10
C LEU A 51 16.57 4.62 -11.88
N GLN A 52 17.03 5.52 -11.00
CA GLN A 52 18.46 5.69 -10.72
C GLN A 52 18.98 4.53 -9.88
N SER A 53 18.24 4.14 -8.83
CA SER A 53 18.58 3.00 -7.98
C SER A 53 18.04 1.66 -8.48
N LYS A 54 17.25 1.66 -9.57
CA LYS A 54 16.52 0.48 -10.10
C LYS A 54 15.69 -0.21 -9.02
N HIS A 55 15.08 0.59 -8.16
CA HIS A 55 14.36 0.13 -6.99
C HIS A 55 12.86 0.39 -7.12
N CYS A 56 12.03 -0.55 -6.70
CA CYS A 56 10.59 -0.46 -6.75
C CYS A 56 9.98 -0.73 -5.37
N ILE A 57 9.02 0.10 -5.00
CA ILE A 57 8.17 -0.10 -3.83
C ILE A 57 6.76 -0.35 -4.34
N GLN A 58 6.09 -1.38 -3.84
CA GLN A 58 4.72 -1.69 -4.21
C GLN A 58 3.86 -1.83 -2.96
N LEU A 59 2.74 -1.10 -2.94
CA LEU A 59 1.67 -1.26 -1.97
C LEU A 59 0.50 -1.97 -2.63
N ILE A 60 0.05 -3.05 -2.04
CA ILE A 60 -1.04 -3.88 -2.50
C ILE A 60 -2.08 -3.94 -1.41
N TRP A 61 -3.33 -4.01 -1.81
CA TRP A 61 -4.41 -4.32 -0.92
C TRP A 61 -5.20 -5.46 -1.47
N ASP A 62 -5.32 -6.51 -0.66
CA ASP A 62 -6.13 -7.67 -0.96
C ASP A 62 -7.47 -7.56 -0.24
N GLY A 63 -8.54 -7.38 -1.01
CA GLY A 63 -9.91 -7.29 -0.51
C GLY A 63 -10.50 -8.63 -0.06
N LYS A 64 -9.85 -9.76 -0.30
CA LYS A 64 -10.25 -11.06 0.26
C LYS A 64 -9.90 -11.12 1.73
N GLU A 65 -8.63 -10.90 2.07
CA GLU A 65 -8.09 -11.05 3.42
C GLU A 65 -8.05 -9.75 4.24
N ASN A 66 -8.22 -8.58 3.60
CA ASN A 66 -8.19 -7.23 4.20
C ASN A 66 -6.86 -6.77 4.75
N TRP A 67 -5.77 -7.16 4.11
CA TRP A 67 -4.44 -6.74 4.51
C TRP A 67 -3.89 -5.77 3.46
N PHE A 68 -3.12 -4.81 3.95
CA PHE A 68 -2.15 -4.11 3.10
C PHE A 68 -0.91 -4.97 3.03
N ASP A 69 -0.32 -5.05 1.86
CA ASP A 69 0.98 -5.64 1.64
C ASP A 69 1.89 -4.54 1.06
N LEU A 70 2.96 -4.18 1.78
CA LEU A 70 3.97 -3.25 1.30
C LEU A 70 5.24 -4.06 1.05
N GLY A 71 5.56 -4.25 -0.22
CA GLY A 71 6.73 -5.00 -0.66
C GLY A 71 7.78 -4.13 -1.34
N GLU A 72 9.03 -4.53 -1.15
CA GLU A 72 10.22 -4.03 -1.82
C GLU A 72 10.58 -4.94 -3.01
N PHE A 73 10.89 -4.36 -4.17
CA PHE A 73 11.20 -5.11 -5.38
C PHE A 73 12.36 -4.49 -6.14
N GLN A 74 13.21 -5.32 -6.76
CA GLN A 74 14.11 -4.84 -7.81
C GLN A 74 13.31 -4.54 -9.08
N CYS A 75 13.57 -3.42 -9.75
CA CYS A 75 12.93 -3.07 -11.03
C CYS A 75 13.39 -4.02 -12.15
N THR A 76 12.86 -5.24 -12.20
CA THR A 76 12.91 -6.12 -13.37
C THR A 76 11.63 -5.96 -14.19
N GLY A 77 11.71 -6.10 -15.52
CA GLY A 77 10.63 -5.81 -16.47
C GLY A 77 9.30 -6.55 -16.24
N ASN A 78 9.27 -7.54 -15.33
CA ASN A 78 8.08 -8.11 -14.72
C ASN A 78 8.30 -8.15 -13.20
N LEU A 79 7.43 -7.47 -12.44
CA LEU A 79 7.40 -7.54 -10.98
C LEU A 79 6.71 -8.85 -10.61
N ASP A 80 7.50 -9.82 -10.15
CA ASP A 80 7.01 -11.08 -9.60
C ASP A 80 7.23 -11.06 -8.09
N TYR A 81 6.24 -11.52 -7.30
CA TYR A 81 6.32 -11.59 -5.83
C TYR A 81 7.53 -12.40 -5.35
N LEU A 82 8.03 -13.31 -6.18
CA LEU A 82 9.24 -14.10 -5.93
C LEU A 82 10.52 -13.27 -5.86
N ASN A 83 10.53 -12.05 -6.41
CA ASN A 83 11.67 -11.14 -6.42
C ASN A 83 11.56 -10.05 -5.33
N ALA A 84 10.62 -10.18 -4.41
CA ALA A 84 10.48 -9.22 -3.33
C ALA A 84 11.61 -9.40 -2.31
N THR A 85 12.35 -8.34 -2.00
CA THR A 85 13.42 -8.37 -1.00
C THR A 85 12.83 -8.43 0.42
N GLU A 86 11.72 -7.73 0.63
CA GLU A 86 11.00 -7.68 1.90
C GLU A 86 9.50 -7.43 1.64
N ILE A 87 8.62 -8.12 2.36
CA ILE A 87 7.16 -8.02 2.25
C ILE A 87 6.59 -7.79 3.64
N LEU A 88 6.03 -6.60 3.90
CA LEU A 88 5.33 -6.31 5.16
C LEU A 88 3.81 -6.36 4.99
N LEU A 89 3.21 -7.31 5.69
CA LEU A 89 1.76 -7.43 5.82
C LEU A 89 1.23 -6.59 6.98
N VAL A 90 0.42 -5.57 6.69
CA VAL A 90 -0.27 -4.74 7.68
C VAL A 90 -1.77 -5.05 7.67
N PRO A 91 -2.29 -5.81 8.67
CA PRO A 91 -3.68 -6.22 8.66
C PRO A 91 -4.65 -5.09 9.04
N ILE A 92 -5.81 -5.02 8.37
CA ILE A 92 -6.93 -4.12 8.69
C ILE A 92 -8.12 -4.91 9.22
N ARG A 93 -8.64 -4.55 10.39
CA ARG A 93 -9.90 -5.10 10.91
C ARG A 93 -11.12 -4.45 10.24
N ARG A 94 -12.01 -5.28 9.68
CA ARG A 94 -13.36 -4.86 9.27
C ARG A 94 -14.27 -4.79 10.50
N GLY A 95 -14.61 -3.58 10.98
CA GLY A 95 -15.52 -3.42 12.11
C GLY A 95 -15.90 -1.98 12.45
N LYS A 96 -16.97 -1.79 13.22
CA LYS A 96 -17.32 -0.49 13.81
C LYS A 96 -16.32 -0.18 14.94
N LEU A 97 -15.21 0.44 14.60
CA LEU A 97 -14.26 0.95 15.60
C LEU A 97 -14.75 2.31 16.11
N LEU A 98 -14.79 2.48 17.44
CA LEU A 98 -14.79 3.81 18.06
C LEU A 98 -13.41 4.42 17.77
N ASN A 99 -13.36 5.59 17.13
CA ASN A 99 -12.13 6.29 16.67
C ASN A 99 -11.42 5.73 15.41
N ARG A 100 -12.17 5.57 14.32
CA ARG A 100 -11.67 5.05 13.02
C ARG A 100 -10.51 5.82 12.40
N LYS A 101 -10.61 7.16 12.35
CA LYS A 101 -9.53 7.99 11.80
C LYS A 101 -8.21 7.72 12.52
N LYS A 102 -8.27 7.63 13.86
CA LYS A 102 -7.11 7.30 14.70
C LYS A 102 -6.56 5.89 14.40
N TYR A 103 -7.43 4.90 14.23
CA TYR A 103 -7.02 3.54 13.86
C TYR A 103 -6.35 3.49 12.47
N ILE A 104 -6.97 4.10 11.46
CA ILE A 104 -6.45 4.14 10.10
C ILE A 104 -5.12 4.90 10.07
N ASN A 105 -5.04 6.06 10.73
CA ASN A 105 -3.78 6.80 10.86
C ASN A 105 -2.67 5.94 11.47
N ARG A 106 -2.96 5.18 12.52
CA ARG A 106 -1.98 4.26 13.13
C ARG A 106 -1.53 3.16 12.16
N LYS A 107 -2.43 2.64 11.31
CA LYS A 107 -2.06 1.66 10.29
C LYS A 107 -1.20 2.26 9.18
N VAL A 108 -1.51 3.48 8.77
CA VAL A 108 -0.67 4.21 7.81
C VAL A 108 0.69 4.56 8.42
N GLU A 109 0.75 4.92 9.71
CA GLU A 109 2.01 5.12 10.43
C GLU A 109 2.85 3.83 10.45
N MET A 110 2.23 2.66 10.67
CA MET A 110 2.94 1.38 10.57
C MET A 110 3.52 1.15 9.17
N LEU A 111 2.78 1.48 8.10
CA LEU A 111 3.27 1.42 6.73
C LEU A 111 4.44 2.39 6.48
N ILE A 112 4.40 3.59 7.07
CA ILE A 112 5.48 4.58 6.97
C ILE A 112 6.74 4.09 7.70
N GLU A 113 6.60 3.58 8.92
CA GLU A 113 7.73 3.04 9.68
C GLU A 113 8.33 1.80 9.00
N ALA A 114 7.51 1.02 8.30
CA ALA A 114 7.98 -0.06 7.44
C ALA A 114 8.77 0.47 6.24
N LEU A 115 8.21 1.45 5.54
CA LEU A 115 8.86 2.07 4.40
C LEU A 115 10.25 2.62 4.77
N LYS A 116 10.39 3.24 5.95
CA LYS A 116 11.67 3.76 6.44
C LYS A 116 12.72 2.68 6.75
N LYS A 117 12.32 1.42 6.95
CA LYS A 117 13.26 0.31 7.14
C LYS A 117 13.76 -0.27 5.82
N ILE A 118 12.91 -0.15 4.79
CA ILE A 118 13.14 -0.65 3.43
C ILE A 118 14.03 0.32 2.63
N LEU A 119 13.85 1.64 2.83
CA LEU A 119 14.60 2.70 2.15
C LEU A 119 15.95 2.99 2.82
#